data_AF-A0A1G7XUM4-F1
#
_entry.id   AF-A0A1G7XUM4-F1
#
_cell.length_a   1.000
_cell.length_b   1.000
_cell.length_c   1.000
_cell.angle_alpha   90.00
_cell.angle_beta   90.00
_cell.angle_gamma   90.00
#
_symmetry.space_group_name_H-M   'P 1'
#
loop_
_entity.id
_entity.type
_entity.pdbx_description
1 polymer ?
#
loop_
_entity_poly.entity_id
_entity_poly.type
_entity_poly.pdbx_seq_one_letter_code
_entity_poly.pdbx_strand_id
1 'polypeptide(L)'
;MQSEYYPFQADDDLLYFEFLSVSYNKTIRKAVLFTEFQYSNGLFNLALLDVLPNGELSDIASPENNLDLEKVMSTVSQCIRIFLERYPYAEIKIQGNTPAKSRLYRMVLGKELSNN
;
A
#
# COMPACT_ATOMS: atom_id res chain seq x y z
N MET A 1 7.01 22.36 0.97
CA MET A 1 6.06 21.53 0.22
C MET A 1 5.81 20.27 1.03
N GLN A 2 4.60 20.03 1.50
CA GLN A 2 4.26 18.71 2.04
C GLN A 2 4.35 17.72 0.86
N SER A 3 5.21 16.72 0.95
CA SER A 3 5.25 15.62 -0.02
C SER A 3 3.84 15.01 -0.13
N GLU A 4 3.39 14.76 -1.35
CA GLU A 4 2.08 14.17 -1.66
C GLU A 4 1.96 12.73 -1.14
N TYR A 5 3.10 12.09 -0.84
CA TYR A 5 3.23 10.76 -0.23
C TYR A 5 4.17 10.78 0.99
N TYR A 6 4.08 9.76 1.84
CA TYR A 6 5.00 9.54 2.96
C TYR A 6 6.34 9.00 2.47
N PRO A 7 7.48 9.41 3.07
CA PRO A 7 8.74 8.72 2.81
C PRO A 7 8.61 7.25 3.27
N PHE A 8 9.15 6.34 2.47
CA PHE A 8 9.10 4.91 2.71
C PHE A 8 10.48 4.28 2.51
N GLN A 9 10.65 3.09 3.09
CA GLN A 9 11.75 2.19 2.85
C GLN A 9 11.24 0.97 2.09
N ALA A 10 12.12 0.28 1.38
CA ALA A 10 11.82 -0.96 0.69
C ALA A 10 12.90 -1.99 1.00
N ASP A 11 12.55 -3.27 0.90
CA ASP A 11 13.54 -4.35 0.82
C ASP A 11 14.21 -4.42 -0.56
N ASP A 12 15.24 -5.26 -0.66
CA ASP A 12 16.08 -5.35 -1.86
C ASP A 12 15.32 -5.92 -3.08
N ASP A 13 14.33 -6.78 -2.85
CA ASP A 13 13.52 -7.37 -3.91
C ASP A 13 12.28 -6.53 -4.28
N LEU A 14 12.06 -5.43 -3.57
CA LEU A 14 10.93 -4.52 -3.76
C LEU A 14 9.57 -5.21 -3.61
N LEU A 15 9.49 -6.25 -2.78
CA LEU A 15 8.24 -6.92 -2.43
C LEU A 15 7.65 -6.38 -1.13
N TYR A 16 8.45 -5.74 -0.28
CA TYR A 16 8.02 -5.13 0.98
C TYR A 16 8.42 -3.66 1.04
N PHE A 17 7.44 -2.80 1.26
CA PHE A 17 7.65 -1.38 1.55
C PHE A 17 7.08 -1.03 2.90
N GLU A 18 7.69 -0.07 3.58
CA GLU A 18 7.23 0.40 4.89
C GLU A 18 7.29 1.92 5.03
N PHE A 19 6.28 2.50 5.68
CA PHE A 19 6.24 3.93 5.98
C PHE A 19 5.48 4.23 7.27
N LEU A 20 5.68 5.46 7.76
CA LEU A 20 4.97 5.99 8.92
C LEU A 20 3.85 6.92 8.45
N SER A 21 2.60 6.51 8.65
CA SER A 21 1.41 7.37 8.52
C SER A 21 1.26 8.17 9.80
N VAL A 22 1.39 9.50 9.71
CA VAL A 22 1.48 10.41 10.86
C VAL A 22 0.33 11.41 10.82
N SER A 23 -0.45 11.45 11.90
CA SER A 23 -1.39 12.53 12.22
C SER A 23 -0.95 13.26 13.49
N TYR A 24 -1.64 14.33 13.85
CA TYR A 24 -1.32 15.12 15.05
C TYR A 24 -1.31 14.28 16.34
N ASN A 25 -2.15 13.25 16.44
CA ASN A 25 -2.31 12.45 17.66
C ASN A 25 -1.71 11.04 17.57
N LYS A 26 -1.28 10.60 16.38
CA LYS A 26 -0.98 9.19 16.16
C LYS A 26 0.00 8.97 15.02
N THR A 27 0.88 7.99 15.21
CA THR A 27 1.72 7.41 14.16
C THR A 27 1.35 5.94 13.98
N ILE A 28 1.08 5.53 12.75
CA ILE A 28 0.81 4.14 12.37
C ILE A 28 1.90 3.69 11.42
N ARG A 29 2.63 2.64 11.79
CA ARG A 29 3.60 1.98 10.91
C ARG A 29 2.82 1.09 9.93
N LYS A 30 3.00 1.32 8.64
CA LYS A 30 2.26 0.65 7.56
C LYS A 30 3.20 -0.06 6.62
N ALA A 31 2.77 -1.20 6.12
CA ALA A 31 3.48 -1.97 5.11
C ALA A 31 2.65 -2.12 3.83
N VAL A 32 3.31 -2.03 2.68
CA VAL A 32 2.80 -2.46 1.38
C VAL A 32 3.53 -3.74 1.01
N LEU A 33 2.79 -4.84 0.92
CA LEU A 33 3.34 -6.16 0.65
C LEU A 33 2.83 -6.68 -0.69
N PHE A 34 3.75 -7.05 -1.57
CA PHE A 34 3.49 -7.77 -2.81
C PHE A 34 3.73 -9.27 -2.58
N THR A 35 2.78 -10.11 -2.95
CA THR A 35 2.89 -11.57 -2.81
C THR A 35 2.41 -12.22 -4.08
N GLU A 36 3.29 -12.96 -4.77
CA GLU A 36 2.90 -13.69 -5.97
C GLU A 36 1.89 -14.80 -5.62
N PHE A 37 0.84 -14.92 -6.42
CA PHE A 37 -0.12 -16.01 -6.25
C PHE A 37 0.53 -17.33 -6.68
N GLN A 38 0.37 -18.36 -5.84
CA GLN A 38 0.81 -19.70 -6.20
C GLN A 38 0.15 -20.13 -7.52
N TYR A 39 0.95 -20.68 -8.43
CA TYR A 39 0.51 -21.18 -9.74
C TYR A 39 -0.01 -20.12 -10.72
N SER A 40 0.17 -18.82 -10.44
CA SER A 40 -0.17 -17.73 -11.35
C SER A 40 1.09 -16.91 -11.64
N ASN A 41 1.82 -17.26 -12.70
CA ASN A 41 3.06 -16.59 -13.06
C ASN A 41 2.80 -15.11 -13.36
N GLY A 42 3.39 -14.22 -12.57
CA GLY A 42 3.30 -12.79 -12.76
C GLY A 42 2.06 -12.12 -12.17
N LEU A 43 1.20 -12.84 -11.45
CA LEU A 43 0.06 -12.23 -10.74
C LEU A 43 0.41 -12.05 -9.25
N PHE A 44 0.34 -10.81 -8.77
CA PHE A 44 0.69 -10.44 -7.40
C PHE A 44 -0.53 -9.91 -6.65
N ASN A 45 -0.69 -10.33 -5.40
CA ASN A 45 -1.54 -9.67 -4.44
C ASN A 45 -0.80 -8.48 -3.83
N LEU A 46 -1.45 -7.31 -3.79
CA LEU A 46 -0.99 -6.17 -3.00
C LEU A 46 -1.84 -6.04 -1.74
N ALA A 47 -1.17 -6.09 -0.59
CA ALA A 47 -1.77 -5.87 0.72
C ALA A 47 -1.24 -4.58 1.36
N LEU A 48 -2.16 -3.74 1.88
CA LEU A 48 -1.82 -2.63 2.78
C LEU A 48 -2.12 -3.07 4.21
N LEU A 49 -1.08 -3.15 5.03
CA LEU A 49 -1.10 -3.75 6.36
C LEU A 49 -0.61 -2.73 7.41
N ASP A 50 -1.03 -2.90 8.65
CA ASP A 50 -0.44 -2.20 9.80
C ASP A 50 0.65 -3.11 10.41
N VAL A 51 1.80 -2.52 10.75
CA VAL A 51 2.87 -3.21 11.46
C VAL A 51 2.69 -2.97 12.96
N LEU A 52 2.38 -4.03 13.69
CA LEU A 52 2.13 -3.98 15.14
C LEU A 52 3.43 -3.76 15.93
N PRO A 53 3.36 -3.35 17.21
CA PRO A 53 4.56 -3.12 18.03
C PRO A 53 5.47 -4.34 18.21
N ASN A 54 4.91 -5.55 18.10
CA ASN A 54 5.65 -6.82 18.13
C ASN A 54 6.24 -7.22 16.76
N GLY A 55 6.04 -6.40 15.72
CA GLY A 55 6.51 -6.65 14.36
C GLY A 55 5.55 -7.49 13.50
N GLU A 56 4.43 -7.95 14.04
CA GLU A 56 3.43 -8.70 13.27
C GLU A 56 2.69 -7.80 12.29
N LEU A 57 2.33 -8.37 11.14
CA LEU A 57 1.51 -7.67 10.14
C LEU A 57 0.04 -7.93 10.40
N SER A 58 -0.74 -6.87 10.46
CA SER A 58 -2.19 -6.92 10.65
C SER A 58 -2.91 -6.33 9.45
N ASP A 59 -3.79 -7.13 8.86
CA ASP A 59 -4.71 -6.71 7.80
C ASP A 59 -6.04 -6.19 8.37
N ILE A 60 -6.23 -6.31 9.69
CA ILE A 60 -7.40 -5.82 10.39
C ILE A 60 -7.46 -4.32 10.17
N ALA A 61 -8.62 -3.87 9.69
CA ALA A 61 -8.87 -2.45 9.58
C ALA A 61 -8.75 -1.84 10.98
N SER A 62 -7.64 -1.14 11.25
CA SER A 62 -7.59 -0.23 12.40
C SER A 62 -8.85 0.63 12.36
N PRO A 63 -9.72 0.58 13.39
CA PRO A 63 -10.92 1.44 13.48
C PRO A 63 -10.55 2.93 13.46
N GLU A 64 -9.28 3.20 13.74
CA GLU A 64 -8.66 4.48 13.97
C GLU A 64 -7.89 4.91 12.73
N ASN A 65 -8.60 5.56 11.81
CA ASN A 65 -8.05 6.15 10.60
C ASN A 65 -7.38 7.50 10.93
N ASN A 66 -6.18 7.76 10.40
CA ASN A 66 -5.47 9.05 10.54
C ASN A 66 -6.11 10.17 9.68
N LEU A 67 -7.23 9.89 8.99
CA LEU A 67 -7.91 10.78 8.04
C LEU A 67 -6.98 11.24 6.91
N ASP A 68 -5.93 10.48 6.63
CA ASP A 68 -4.86 10.76 5.69
C ASP A 68 -4.89 9.83 4.48
N LEU A 69 -6.06 9.28 4.18
CA LEU A 69 -6.24 8.25 3.16
C LEU A 69 -5.65 8.64 1.80
N GLU A 70 -5.81 9.88 1.36
CA GLU A 70 -5.26 10.35 0.08
C GLU A 70 -3.74 10.23 0.06
N LYS A 71 -3.07 10.67 1.13
CA LYS A 71 -1.61 10.58 1.26
C LYS A 71 -1.14 9.13 1.37
N VAL A 72 -1.88 8.28 2.09
CA VAL A 72 -1.62 6.83 2.14
C VAL A 72 -1.75 6.22 0.75
N MET A 73 -2.79 6.55 -0.02
CA MET A 73 -2.99 6.01 -1.37
C MET A 73 -1.96 6.55 -2.36
N SER A 74 -1.55 7.82 -2.25
CA SER A 74 -0.43 8.37 -3.04
C SER A 74 0.86 7.61 -2.74
N THR A 75 1.12 7.29 -1.46
CA THR A 75 2.28 6.46 -1.06
C THR A 75 2.20 5.07 -1.67
N VAL A 76 1.06 4.39 -1.57
CA VAL A 76 0.85 3.07 -2.17
C VAL A 76 1.03 3.12 -3.70
N SER A 77 0.54 4.17 -4.37
CA SER A 77 0.72 4.39 -5.81
C SER A 77 2.21 4.48 -6.18
N GLN A 78 3.01 5.20 -5.38
CA GLN A 78 4.46 5.27 -5.59
C GLN A 78 5.14 3.92 -5.38
N CYS A 79 4.76 3.14 -4.37
CA CYS A 79 5.26 1.78 -4.19
C CYS A 79 4.92 0.88 -5.39
N ILE A 80 3.70 0.98 -5.92
CA ILE A 80 3.26 0.24 -7.13
C ILE A 80 4.15 0.59 -8.33
N ARG A 81 4.43 1.87 -8.56
CA ARG A 81 5.29 2.30 -9.68
C ARG A 81 6.70 1.70 -9.57
N ILE A 82 7.33 1.81 -8.40
CA ILE A 82 8.68 1.27 -8.16
C ILE A 82 8.70 -0.26 -8.31
N PHE A 83 7.68 -0.96 -7.80
CA PHE A 83 7.54 -2.39 -8.00
C PHE A 83 7.42 -2.76 -9.49
N LEU A 84 6.59 -2.05 -10.26
CA LEU A 84 6.39 -2.31 -11.69
C LEU A 84 7.62 -1.95 -12.55
N GLU A 85 8.46 -1.00 -12.11
CA GLU A 85 9.76 -0.76 -12.76
C GLU A 85 10.69 -1.99 -12.66
N ARG A 86 10.63 -2.72 -11.54
CA ARG A 86 11.40 -3.95 -11.33
C ARG A 86 10.76 -5.16 -11.98
N TYR A 87 9.43 -5.26 -11.92
CA TYR A 87 8.64 -6.38 -12.43
C TYR A 87 7.64 -5.87 -13.50
N PRO A 88 8.10 -5.48 -14.70
CA PRO A 88 7.25 -4.86 -15.71
C PRO A 88 6.19 -5.79 -16.31
N TYR A 89 6.32 -7.10 -16.08
CA TYR A 89 5.34 -8.10 -16.50
C TYR A 89 4.26 -8.36 -15.45
N ALA A 90 4.39 -7.78 -14.25
CA ALA A 90 3.52 -8.11 -13.13
C ALA A 90 2.12 -7.50 -13.29
N GLU A 91 1.11 -8.32 -13.05
CA GLU A 91 -0.26 -7.89 -12.84
C GLU A 91 -0.54 -7.80 -11.33
N ILE A 92 -1.15 -6.71 -10.88
CA ILE A 92 -1.42 -6.48 -9.46
C ILE A 92 -2.92 -6.59 -9.19
N LYS A 93 -3.26 -7.46 -8.25
CA LYS A 93 -4.60 -7.56 -7.67
C LYS A 93 -4.63 -6.91 -6.29
N ILE A 94 -5.56 -5.99 -6.10
CA ILE A 94 -5.79 -5.31 -4.82
C ILE A 94 -7.15 -5.75 -4.28
N GLN A 95 -7.17 -6.33 -3.09
CA GLN A 95 -8.41 -6.70 -2.40
C GLN A 95 -8.41 -6.12 -0.99
N GLY A 96 -9.37 -5.25 -0.72
CA GLY A 96 -9.59 -4.75 0.63
C GLY A 96 -10.41 -5.77 1.44
N ASN A 97 -10.13 -5.85 2.74
CA ASN A 97 -10.82 -6.74 3.67
C ASN A 97 -12.31 -6.45 3.87
N THR A 98 -12.79 -5.32 3.35
CA THR A 98 -14.21 -5.04 3.20
C THR A 98 -14.54 -4.63 1.77
N PRO A 99 -15.78 -4.86 1.28
CA PRO A 99 -16.21 -4.36 -0.01
C PRO A 99 -16.06 -2.83 -0.15
N ALA A 100 -16.27 -2.09 0.94
CA ALA A 100 -16.10 -0.65 0.99
C ALA A 100 -14.64 -0.23 0.75
N LYS A 101 -13.67 -0.86 1.43
CA LYS A 101 -12.24 -0.62 1.19
C LYS A 101 -11.82 -0.98 -0.23
N SER A 102 -12.29 -2.13 -0.72
CA SER A 102 -12.02 -2.55 -2.10
C SER A 102 -12.51 -1.52 -3.12
N ARG A 103 -13.70 -0.94 -2.93
CA ARG A 103 -14.22 0.13 -3.79
C ARG A 103 -13.42 1.42 -3.66
N LEU A 104 -13.05 1.80 -2.44
CA LEU A 104 -12.28 2.99 -2.16
C LEU A 104 -10.90 2.95 -2.83
N TYR A 105 -10.19 1.82 -2.69
CA TYR A 105 -8.90 1.61 -3.35
C TYR A 105 -9.02 1.72 -4.87
N ARG A 106 -10.05 1.11 -5.49
CA ARG A 106 -10.28 1.26 -6.94
C ARG A 106 -10.49 2.71 -7.36
N MET A 107 -11.26 3.49 -6.60
CA MET A 107 -11.53 4.89 -6.95
C MET A 107 -10.28 5.76 -6.79
N VAL A 108 -9.56 5.64 -5.67
CA VAL A 108 -8.42 6.52 -5.38
C VAL A 108 -7.19 6.10 -6.18
N LEU A 109 -6.80 4.83 -6.18
CA LEU A 109 -5.64 4.37 -6.97
C LEU A 109 -5.89 4.49 -8.47
N GLY A 110 -7.12 4.29 -8.93
CA GLY A 110 -7.47 4.53 -10.34
C GLY A 110 -7.17 5.97 -10.76
N LYS A 111 -7.54 6.96 -9.92
CA LYS A 111 -7.23 8.37 -10.13
C LYS A 111 -5.72 8.67 -10.07
N GLU A 112 -5.03 8.14 -9.07
CA GLU A 112 -3.58 8.37 -8.87
C GLU A 112 -2.71 7.73 -9.98
N LEU A 113 -3.16 6.63 -10.56
CA LEU A 113 -2.47 5.95 -11.66
C LEU A 113 -2.81 6.56 -13.03
N SER A 114 -3.99 7.15 -13.21
CA SER A 114 -4.40 7.79 -14.47
C SER A 114 -3.87 9.21 -14.68
N ASN A 115 -3.46 9.90 -13.61
CA ASN A 115 -3.05 11.31 -13.66
C ASN A 115 -1.59 11.52 -14.12
N ASN A 116 -1.02 10.61 -14.90
CA ASN A 116 0.28 10.76 -15.56
C ASN A 116 0.19 10.32 -17.02
#